data_AF-A0A5S3WVZ7-F1
#
_entry.id   AF-A0A5S3WVZ7-F1
#
_cell.length_a   1.000
_cell.length_b   1.000
_cell.length_c   1.000
_cell.angle_alpha   90.00
_cell.angle_beta   90.00
_cell.angle_gamma   90.00
#
_symmetry.space_group_name_H-M   'P 1'
#
loop_
_entity.id
_entity.type
_entity.pdbx_description
1 polymer ?
#
loop_
_entity_poly.entity_id
_entity_poly.type
_entity_poly.pdbx_seq_one_letter_code
_entity_poly.pdbx_strand_id
1 'polypeptide(L)'
;MINILFDIIGMTGTFLVVGAFFLLQLDKVRPDGIKYNMMNLSGAILLLISLCYNFNLASFVIELFWIAASLIGLYKYFKKRRLAVA
;
A
#
# COMPACT_ATOMS: atom_id res chain seq x y z
N MET A 1 4.98 -14.75 21.77
CA MET A 1 4.06 -13.59 21.79
C MET A 1 4.45 -12.53 20.76
N ILE A 2 5.72 -12.14 20.68
CA ILE A 2 6.19 -11.15 19.69
C ILE A 2 5.93 -11.57 18.23
N ASN A 3 6.10 -12.86 17.90
CA ASN A 3 5.82 -13.41 16.57
C ASN A 3 4.37 -13.15 16.12
N ILE A 4 3.40 -13.40 17.01
CA ILE A 4 1.96 -13.23 16.72
C ILE A 4 1.66 -11.77 16.39
N LEU A 5 2.33 -10.82 17.06
CA LEU A 5 2.16 -9.39 16.76
C LEU A 5 2.62 -9.06 15.33
N PHE A 6 3.78 -9.57 14.91
CA PHE A 6 4.27 -9.38 13.54
C PHE A 6 3.38 -10.08 12.52
N ASP A 7 2.86 -11.27 12.82
CA ASP A 7 1.90 -11.97 11.95
C ASP A 7 0.59 -11.18 11.78
N ILE A 8 0.07 -10.58 12.86
CA ILE A 8 -1.11 -9.70 12.79
C ILE A 8 -0.82 -8.44 11.97
N ILE A 9 0.35 -7.83 12.15
CA ILE A 9 0.78 -6.66 11.36
C ILE A 9 0.88 -7.05 9.87
N GLY A 10 1.54 -8.15 9.56
CA GLY A 10 1.66 -8.68 8.21
C GLY A 10 0.31 -8.97 7.58
N MET A 11 -0.58 -9.68 8.29
CA MET A 11 -1.92 -10.02 7.81
C MET A 11 -2.79 -8.77 7.59
N THR A 12 -2.67 -7.78 8.46
CA THR A 12 -3.34 -6.47 8.27
C THR A 12 -2.83 -5.78 7.02
N GLY A 13 -1.51 -5.80 6.80
CA GLY A 13 -0.89 -5.30 5.59
C GLY A 13 -1.36 -6.02 4.33
N THR A 14 -1.40 -7.36 4.34
CA THR A 14 -1.96 -8.19 3.26
C THR A 14 -3.40 -7.80 2.96
N PHE A 15 -4.25 -7.70 3.98
CA PHE A 15 -5.66 -7.34 3.80
C PHE A 15 -5.82 -5.96 3.15
N LEU A 16 -4.99 -4.98 3.53
CA LEU A 16 -5.01 -3.63 2.94
C LEU A 16 -4.56 -3.61 1.47
N VAL A 17 -3.45 -4.26 1.13
CA VAL A 17 -2.94 -4.32 -0.25
C VAL A 17 -3.92 -5.06 -1.16
N VAL A 18 -4.32 -6.27 -0.76
CA VAL A 18 -5.25 -7.10 -1.53
C VAL A 18 -6.62 -6.42 -1.59
N GLY A 19 -7.09 -5.83 -0.49
CA GLY A 19 -8.34 -5.08 -0.45
C GLY A 19 -8.32 -3.85 -1.36
N ALA A 20 -7.22 -3.11 -1.40
CA ALA A 20 -7.05 -1.99 -2.31
C ALA A 20 -7.10 -2.44 -3.78
N PHE A 21 -6.36 -3.51 -4.12
CA PHE A 21 -6.36 -4.08 -5.47
C PHE A 21 -7.73 -4.66 -5.85
N PHE A 22 -8.42 -5.30 -4.91
CA PHE A 22 -9.76 -5.82 -5.12
C PHE A 22 -10.77 -4.70 -5.38
N LEU A 23 -10.74 -3.62 -4.60
CA LEU A 23 -11.58 -2.44 -4.85
C LEU A 23 -11.26 -1.77 -6.19
N LEU A 24 -9.99 -1.80 -6.62
CA LEU A 24 -9.59 -1.32 -7.94
C LEU A 24 -10.21 -2.19 -9.04
N GLN A 25 -10.17 -3.52 -8.88
CA GLN A 25 -10.75 -4.48 -9.83
C GLN A 25 -12.28 -4.40 -9.91
N LEU A 26 -12.94 -3.93 -8.85
CA LEU A 26 -14.38 -3.65 -8.80
C LEU A 26 -14.73 -2.23 -9.29
N ASP A 27 -13.77 -1.48 -9.83
CA ASP A 27 -13.92 -0.08 -10.25
C ASP A 27 -14.44 0.86 -9.15
N LYS A 28 -14.32 0.48 -7.87
CA LYS A 28 -14.76 1.27 -6.71
C LYS A 28 -13.75 2.34 -6.31
N VAL A 29 -12.50 2.18 -6.72
CA VAL A 29 -11.43 3.16 -6.54
C VAL A 29 -10.66 3.33 -7.85
N ARG A 30 -10.00 4.49 -8.00
CA ARG A 30 -9.17 4.79 -9.17
C ARG A 30 -7.70 4.61 -8.83
N PRO A 31 -6.85 4.18 -9.79
CA PRO A 31 -5.43 3.98 -9.55
C PRO A 31 -4.68 5.29 -9.24
N ASP A 32 -5.19 6.44 -9.68
CA ASP A 32 -4.68 7.77 -9.34
C ASP A 32 -5.45 8.45 -8.19
N GLY A 33 -6.35 7.72 -7.52
CA GLY A 33 -7.14 8.21 -6.40
C GLY A 33 -6.41 8.07 -5.06
N ILE A 34 -6.69 8.99 -4.13
CA ILE A 34 -6.09 8.96 -2.79
C ILE A 34 -6.41 7.70 -2.00
N LYS A 35 -7.66 7.17 -2.10
CA LYS A 35 -8.09 5.99 -1.34
C LYS A 35 -7.26 4.75 -1.67
N TYR A 36 -7.14 4.43 -2.96
CA TYR A 36 -6.35 3.31 -3.45
C TYR A 36 -4.89 3.43 -2.99
N ASN A 37 -4.25 4.57 -3.27
CA ASN A 37 -2.84 4.74 -2.99
C ASN A 37 -2.54 4.79 -1.48
N MET A 38 -3.43 5.33 -0.64
CA MET A 38 -3.25 5.32 0.82
C MET A 38 -3.41 3.92 1.42
N MET A 39 -4.43 3.16 0.99
CA MET A 39 -4.62 1.78 1.44
C MET A 39 -3.44 0.91 1.02
N ASN A 40 -3.01 1.02 -0.22
CA ASN A 40 -1.90 0.24 -0.75
C ASN A 40 -0.56 0.61 -0.08
N LEU A 41 -0.29 1.92 0.11
CA LEU A 41 0.92 2.39 0.80
C LEU A 41 0.98 1.92 2.25
N SER A 42 -0.11 2.09 3.00
CA SER A 42 -0.17 1.67 4.41
C SER A 42 -0.05 0.16 4.54
N GLY A 43 -0.69 -0.61 3.66
CA GLY A 43 -0.57 -2.06 3.61
C GLY A 43 0.85 -2.53 3.34
N ALA A 44 1.52 -1.94 2.35
CA ALA A 44 2.89 -2.28 2.00
C ALA A 44 3.90 -1.94 3.11
N ILE A 45 3.71 -0.82 3.82
CA ILE A 45 4.54 -0.46 4.99
C ILE A 45 4.38 -1.49 6.11
N LEU A 46 3.14 -1.92 6.41
CA LEU A 46 2.90 -2.95 7.43
C LEU A 46 3.54 -4.29 7.05
N LEU A 47 3.46 -4.68 5.77
CA LEU A 47 4.14 -5.87 5.26
C LEU A 47 5.66 -5.77 5.42
N LEU A 48 6.27 -4.63 5.08
CA LEU A 48 7.70 -4.41 5.33
C LEU A 48 8.07 -4.56 6.81
N ILE A 49 7.26 -4.04 7.73
CA ILE A 49 7.50 -4.19 9.18
C ILE A 49 7.49 -5.67 9.58
N SER A 50 6.53 -6.45 9.07
CA SER A 50 6.49 -7.91 9.30
C SER A 50 7.69 -8.64 8.70
N LEU A 51 8.13 -8.23 7.51
CA LEU A 51 9.25 -8.83 6.80
C LEU A 51 10.60 -8.51 7.45
N CYS A 52 10.72 -7.41 8.19
CA CYS A 52 11.91 -7.18 9.01
C CYS A 52 12.07 -8.23 10.12
N TYR A 53 11.01 -8.93 10.51
CA TYR A 53 11.05 -10.02 11.49
C TYR A 53 11.22 -11.39 10.83
N ASN A 54 10.35 -11.73 9.87
CA ASN A 54 10.42 -12.97 9.08
C ASN A 54 10.79 -12.64 7.63
N PHE A 55 12.08 -12.50 7.37
CA PHE A 55 12.56 -11.94 6.10
C PHE A 55 12.31 -12.85 4.90
N ASN A 56 11.71 -12.28 3.87
CA ASN A 56 11.60 -12.85 2.54
C ASN A 56 11.98 -11.79 1.52
N LEU A 57 13.07 -12.03 0.78
CA LEU A 57 13.61 -11.06 -0.16
C LEU A 57 12.63 -10.71 -1.29
N ALA A 58 11.93 -11.71 -1.84
CA ALA A 58 10.98 -11.48 -2.94
C ALA A 58 9.79 -10.63 -2.48
N SER A 59 9.21 -10.96 -1.32
CA SER A 59 8.15 -10.17 -0.69
C SER A 59 8.61 -8.77 -0.33
N PHE A 60 9.83 -8.62 0.20
CA PHE A 60 10.37 -7.30 0.54
C PHE A 60 10.49 -6.39 -0.69
N VAL A 61 11.01 -6.94 -1.80
CA VAL A 61 11.20 -6.19 -3.04
C VAL A 61 9.86 -5.77 -3.66
N ILE A 62 8.85 -6.65 -3.69
CA ILE A 62 7.53 -6.27 -4.24
C ILE A 62 6.86 -5.17 -3.41
N GLU A 63 7.02 -5.17 -2.08
CA GLU A 63 6.47 -4.08 -1.26
C GLU A 63 7.14 -2.73 -1.54
N LEU A 64 8.45 -2.71 -1.84
CA LEU A 64 9.11 -1.47 -2.28
C LEU A 64 8.49 -0.93 -3.58
N PHE A 65 8.14 -1.81 -4.53
CA PHE A 65 7.45 -1.40 -5.75
C PHE A 65 6.04 -0.88 -5.46
N TRP A 66 5.29 -1.51 -4.56
CA TRP A 66 3.98 -1.04 -4.14
C TRP A 66 4.04 0.34 -3.48
N ILE A 67 5.02 0.58 -2.61
CA ILE A 67 5.28 1.89 -2.01
C ILE A 67 5.59 2.92 -3.10
N ALA A 68 6.52 2.63 -4.01
CA ALA A 68 6.90 3.54 -5.08
C ALA A 68 5.71 3.89 -6.00
N ALA A 69 4.94 2.90 -6.43
CA ALA A 69 3.73 3.10 -7.23
C ALA A 69 2.71 3.98 -6.49
N SER A 70 2.52 3.74 -5.19
CA SER A 70 1.57 4.50 -4.37
C SER A 70 2.01 5.96 -4.20
N LEU A 71 3.30 6.22 -3.97
CA LEU A 71 3.86 7.57 -3.88
C LEU A 71 3.70 8.33 -5.20
N ILE A 72 3.93 7.68 -6.35
CA ILE A 72 3.70 8.27 -7.67
C ILE A 72 2.21 8.64 -7.86
N GLY A 73 1.30 7.75 -7.49
CA GLY A 73 -0.15 7.99 -7.56
C GLY A 73 -0.58 9.17 -6.69
N LEU A 74 -0.10 9.25 -5.46
CA LEU A 74 -0.36 10.36 -4.54
C LEU A 74 0.20 11.68 -5.05
N TYR A 75 1.44 11.69 -5.53
CA TYR A 75 2.06 12.89 -6.10
C TYR A 75 1.21 13.43 -7.27
N LYS A 76 0.78 12.57 -8.18
CA LYS A 76 -0.11 12.94 -9.31
C LYS A 76 -1.44 13.49 -8.80
N TYR A 77 -2.04 12.87 -7.78
CA TYR A 77 -3.29 13.32 -7.18
C TYR A 77 -3.19 14.74 -6.60
N PHE A 78 -2.16 15.01 -5.79
CA PHE A 78 -1.96 16.33 -5.20
C PHE A 78 -1.59 17.39 -6.25
N LYS A 79 -0.78 17.03 -7.26
CA LYS A 79 -0.44 17.93 -8.38
C LYS A 79 -1.68 18.35 -9.18
N LYS A 80 -2.57 17.41 -9.51
CA LYS A 80 -3.84 17.71 -10.21
C LYS A 80 -4.72 18.65 -9.39
N ARG A 81 -4.83 18.44 -8.08
CA ARG A 81 -5.62 19.32 -7.20
C ARG A 81 -5.04 20.73 -7.10
N ARG A 82 -3.71 20.87 -7.07
CA ARG A 82 -3.06 22.20 -7.08
C ARG A 82 -3.37 22.99 -8.35
N LEU A 83 -3.39 22.33 -9.51
CA LEU A 83 -3.74 22.97 -10.79
C LEU A 83 -5.22 23.32 -10.93
N ALA A 84 -6.11 22.61 -10.24
CA ALA A 84 -7.54 22.91 -10.27
C ALA A 84 -7.94 24.07 -9.33
N VAL A 85 -7.06 24.48 -8.42
CA VAL A 85 -7.29 25.55 -7.44
C VAL A 85 -6.57 26.86 -7.83
N ALA A 86 -5.62 26.80 -8.78
CA ALA A 86 -4.93 27.95 -9.35
C ALA A 86 -5.67 28.47 -10.58
#